data_AF-W2TZL7-F1
#
_entry.id   AF-W2TZL7-F1
#
_cell.length_a   1.000
_cell.length_b   1.000
_cell.length_c   1.000
_cell.angle_alpha   90.00
_cell.angle_beta   90.00
_cell.angle_gamma   90.00
#
_symmetry.space_group_name_H-M   'P 1'
#
loop_
_entity.id
_entity.type
_entity.pdbx_description
1 polymer ?
#
loop_
_entity_poly.entity_id
_entity_poly.type
_entity_poly.pdbx_seq_one_letter_code
_entity_poly.pdbx_strand_id
1 'polypeptide(L)'
;GKFLSRLVAQAPFPIRAVQVDGGSEFMAEFEMACQGLGIALFVLPPRSPRLNGHVERLQRTFRDEFYTRPLPTRVSELQVELNAYLDYYNRRRPHMALGGLAPLEFLAKIREGSVPQAVSNVLAEYITLTGTQG
;
A
#
# COMPACT_ATOMS: atom_id res chain seq x y z
N GLY A 1 2.19 -11.20 -13.37
CA GLY A 1 2.49 -9.98 -14.15
C GLY A 1 1.67 -8.75 -13.77
N LYS A 2 0.40 -8.64 -14.23
CA LYS A 2 -0.41 -7.39 -14.15
C LYS A 2 -0.57 -6.77 -12.76
N PHE A 3 -0.59 -7.59 -11.70
CA PHE A 3 -0.65 -7.11 -10.32
C PHE A 3 0.58 -6.28 -9.92
N LEU A 4 1.79 -6.83 -10.07
CA LEU A 4 3.04 -6.15 -9.70
C LEU A 4 3.23 -4.85 -10.48
N SER A 5 2.90 -4.84 -11.77
CA SER A 5 2.98 -3.62 -12.59
C SER A 5 2.06 -2.52 -12.07
N ARG A 6 0.82 -2.85 -11.66
CA ARG A 6 -0.11 -1.88 -11.05
C ARG A 6 0.41 -1.42 -9.68
N LEU A 7 0.91 -2.34 -8.87
CA LEU A 7 1.48 -2.04 -7.56
C LEU A 7 2.63 -1.03 -7.67
N VAL A 8 3.58 -1.28 -8.59
CA VAL A 8 4.71 -0.36 -8.85
C VAL A 8 4.22 1.00 -9.36
N ALA A 9 3.24 1.03 -10.27
CA ALA A 9 2.72 2.27 -10.82
C ALA A 9 1.97 3.14 -9.78
N GLN A 10 1.36 2.52 -8.78
CA GLN A 10 0.53 3.21 -7.78
C GLN A 10 1.27 3.51 -6.47
N ALA A 11 2.37 2.81 -6.19
CA ALA A 11 3.11 3.01 -4.96
C ALA A 11 3.71 4.43 -4.92
N PRO A 12 3.58 5.14 -3.78
CA PRO A 12 4.14 6.48 -3.65
C PRO A 12 5.67 6.49 -3.52
N PHE A 13 6.32 5.31 -3.52
CA PHE A 13 7.78 5.09 -3.42
C PHE A 13 8.24 3.95 -4.33
N PRO A 14 9.54 3.92 -4.69
CA PRO A 14 10.14 2.76 -5.35
C PRO A 14 10.05 1.51 -4.49
N ILE A 15 9.53 0.42 -5.05
CA ILE A 15 9.48 -0.88 -4.39
C ILE A 15 10.79 -1.60 -4.68
N ARG A 16 11.61 -1.81 -3.65
CA ARG A 16 12.88 -2.55 -3.77
C ARG A 16 12.74 -4.04 -3.49
N ALA A 17 11.75 -4.40 -2.69
CA ALA A 17 11.55 -5.77 -2.25
C ALA A 17 10.09 -6.03 -1.90
N VAL A 18 9.69 -7.30 -2.01
CA VAL A 18 8.40 -7.83 -1.55
C VAL A 18 8.67 -9.02 -0.64
N GLN A 19 7.96 -9.06 0.50
CA GLN A 19 7.95 -10.22 1.38
C GLN A 19 6.62 -10.97 1.22
N VAL A 20 6.69 -12.28 1.06
CA VAL A 20 5.53 -13.19 0.89
C VAL A 20 5.63 -14.37 1.84
N ASP A 21 4.51 -15.05 2.09
CA ASP A 21 4.57 -16.37 2.71
C ASP A 21 4.94 -17.46 1.69
N GLY A 22 5.05 -18.71 2.15
CA GLY A 22 5.40 -19.85 1.30
C GLY A 22 4.26 -20.38 0.44
N GLY A 23 3.20 -19.59 0.18
CA GLY A 23 2.10 -19.94 -0.70
C GLY A 23 2.55 -20.20 -2.14
N SER A 24 1.94 -21.18 -2.79
CA SER A 24 2.29 -21.57 -4.16
C SER A 24 1.95 -20.48 -5.19
N GLU A 25 1.04 -19.56 -4.87
CA GLU A 25 0.69 -18.40 -5.68
C GLU A 25 1.85 -17.41 -5.87
N PHE A 26 2.88 -17.46 -5.02
CA PHE A 26 4.05 -16.61 -5.09
C PHE A 26 5.27 -17.27 -5.76
N MET A 27 5.11 -18.49 -6.25
CA MET A 27 6.15 -19.24 -6.95
C MET A 27 6.12 -18.98 -8.46
N ALA A 28 7.18 -19.37 -9.18
CA ALA A 28 7.25 -19.38 -10.64
C ALA A 28 6.94 -18.02 -11.30
N GLU A 29 5.72 -17.82 -11.82
CA GLU A 29 5.36 -16.60 -12.56
C GLU A 29 5.52 -15.33 -11.73
N PHE A 30 5.27 -15.40 -10.42
CA PHE A 30 5.45 -14.26 -9.54
C PHE A 30 6.93 -13.93 -9.32
N GLU A 31 7.76 -14.96 -9.13
CA GLU A 31 9.22 -14.83 -8.99
C GLU A 31 9.84 -14.21 -10.25
N MET A 32 9.46 -14.73 -11.42
CA MET A 32 9.92 -14.19 -12.71
C MET A 32 9.49 -12.74 -12.91
N ALA A 33 8.27 -12.38 -12.50
CA ALA A 33 7.79 -11.01 -12.61
C ALA A 33 8.51 -10.04 -11.65
N CYS A 34 8.81 -10.47 -10.43
CA CYS A 34 9.66 -9.70 -9.50
C CYS A 34 11.06 -9.50 -10.08
N GLN A 35 11.69 -10.56 -10.60
CA GLN A 35 13.00 -10.49 -11.22
C GLN A 35 13.03 -9.53 -12.42
N GLY A 36 12.03 -9.62 -13.31
CA GLY A 36 11.91 -8.74 -14.48
C GLY A 36 11.72 -7.26 -14.13
N LEU A 37 11.26 -6.95 -12.92
CA LEU A 37 11.09 -5.59 -12.41
C LEU A 37 12.23 -5.14 -11.48
N GLY A 38 13.24 -5.99 -11.25
CA GLY A 38 14.34 -5.70 -10.33
C GLY A 38 13.90 -5.64 -8.85
N ILE A 39 12.82 -6.33 -8.48
CA ILE A 39 12.27 -6.38 -7.13
C ILE A 39 12.78 -7.66 -6.44
N ALA A 40 13.45 -7.51 -5.30
CA ALA A 40 13.87 -8.65 -4.49
C ALA A 40 12.66 -9.36 -3.86
N LEU A 41 12.59 -10.69 -3.94
CA LEU A 41 11.54 -11.48 -3.32
C LEU A 41 12.06 -12.20 -2.08
N PHE A 42 11.41 -11.98 -0.94
CA PHE A 42 11.71 -12.64 0.33
C PHE A 42 10.56 -13.56 0.74
N VAL A 43 10.80 -14.86 0.73
CA VAL A 43 9.83 -15.87 1.17
C VAL A 43 10.03 -16.14 2.65
N LEU A 44 8.97 -16.01 3.44
CA LEU A 44 9.02 -16.30 4.87
C LEU A 44 9.31 -17.79 5.13
N PRO A 45 10.11 -18.12 6.16
CA PRO A 45 10.31 -19.51 6.53
C PRO A 45 8.97 -20.18 6.92
N PRO A 46 8.78 -21.47 6.62
CA PRO A 46 7.58 -22.19 7.00
C PRO A 46 7.26 -22.04 8.49
N ARG A 47 5.97 -21.90 8.82
CA ARG A 47 5.47 -21.78 10.21
C ARG A 47 5.99 -20.54 10.97
N SER A 48 6.14 -19.40 10.28
CA SER A 48 6.56 -18.12 10.87
C SER A 48 5.44 -17.05 10.94
N PRO A 49 4.29 -17.34 11.58
CA PRO A 49 3.14 -16.41 11.57
C PRO A 49 3.45 -15.04 12.18
N ARG A 50 4.38 -15.00 13.14
CA ARG A 50 4.84 -13.74 13.77
C ARG A 50 5.42 -12.75 12.77
N LEU A 51 5.99 -13.22 11.66
CA LEU A 51 6.58 -12.37 10.62
C LEU A 51 5.53 -11.80 9.64
N ASN A 52 4.30 -12.30 9.69
CA ASN A 52 3.18 -11.84 8.84
C ASN A 52 2.21 -10.90 9.58
N GLY A 53 2.52 -10.53 10.83
CA GLY A 53 1.59 -9.80 11.70
C GLY A 53 1.11 -8.44 11.16
N HIS A 54 1.89 -7.78 10.30
CA HIS A 54 1.46 -6.56 9.63
C HIS A 54 0.35 -6.81 8.61
N VAL A 55 0.48 -7.86 7.79
CA VAL A 55 -0.54 -8.25 6.81
C VAL A 55 -1.80 -8.72 7.51
N GLU A 56 -1.67 -9.55 8.54
CA GLU A 56 -2.81 -10.03 9.34
C GLU A 56 -3.56 -8.86 9.99
N ARG A 57 -2.83 -7.88 10.55
CA ARG A 57 -3.44 -6.68 11.13
C ARG A 57 -4.18 -5.86 10.09
N LEU A 58 -3.59 -5.67 8.90
CA LEU A 58 -4.24 -4.97 7.79
C LEU A 58 -5.53 -5.68 7.37
N GLN A 59 -5.48 -7.00 7.19
CA GLN A 59 -6.65 -7.81 6.82
C GLN A 59 -7.75 -7.73 7.87
N ARG A 60 -7.41 -7.74 9.16
CA ARG A 60 -8.38 -7.53 10.23
C ARG A 60 -9.02 -6.15 10.16
N THR A 61 -8.23 -5.09 9.97
CA THR A 61 -8.78 -3.74 9.79
C THR A 61 -9.76 -3.67 8.60
N PHE A 62 -9.42 -4.27 7.46
CA PHE A 62 -10.33 -4.32 6.31
C PHE A 62 -11.59 -5.14 6.59
N ARG A 63 -11.46 -6.25 7.32
CA ARG A 63 -12.60 -7.03 7.75
C ARG A 63 -13.56 -6.18 8.58
N ASP A 64 -13.03 -5.53 9.60
CA ASP A 64 -13.83 -4.82 10.60
C ASP A 64 -14.45 -3.53 10.03
N GLU A 65 -13.75 -2.83 9.15
CA GLU A 65 -14.16 -1.51 8.65
C GLU A 65 -14.78 -1.52 7.24
N PHE A 66 -14.46 -2.50 6.40
CA PHE A 66 -14.88 -2.52 5.00
C PHE A 66 -15.74 -3.73 4.61
N TYR A 67 -15.43 -4.94 5.09
CA TYR A 67 -16.16 -6.15 4.68
C TYR A 67 -17.39 -6.46 5.54
N THR A 68 -17.59 -5.78 6.66
CA THR A 68 -18.75 -5.95 7.56
C THR A 68 -20.00 -5.20 7.11
N ARG A 69 -19.87 -4.24 6.18
CA ARG A 69 -20.98 -3.47 5.61
C ARG A 69 -21.57 -4.17 4.37
N PRO A 70 -22.80 -3.82 3.95
CA PRO A 70 -23.34 -4.27 2.67
C PRO A 70 -22.42 -3.86 1.52
N LEU A 71 -22.08 -4.81 0.64
CA LEU A 71 -21.21 -4.62 -0.51
C LEU A 71 -21.93 -4.98 -1.82
N PRO A 72 -21.59 -4.32 -2.94
CA PRO A 72 -22.12 -4.67 -4.26
C PRO A 72 -21.75 -6.11 -4.66
N THR A 73 -22.63 -6.75 -5.42
CA THR A 73 -22.39 -8.10 -5.95
C THR A 73 -21.55 -8.09 -7.22
N ARG A 74 -21.51 -6.96 -7.93
CA ARG A 74 -20.73 -6.79 -9.17
C ARG A 74 -19.32 -6.35 -8.85
N VAL A 75 -18.33 -7.08 -9.37
CA VAL A 75 -16.89 -6.82 -9.14
C VAL A 75 -16.50 -5.39 -9.52
N SER A 76 -17.06 -4.84 -10.60
CA SER A 76 -16.78 -3.46 -11.01
C SER A 76 -17.22 -2.43 -9.98
N GLU A 77 -18.37 -2.63 -9.35
CA GLU A 77 -18.92 -1.74 -8.33
C GLU A 77 -18.16 -1.92 -7.00
N LEU A 78 -17.84 -3.16 -6.64
CA LEU A 78 -16.98 -3.46 -5.50
C LEU A 78 -15.60 -2.82 -5.64
N GLN A 79 -15.03 -2.78 -6.85
CA GLN A 79 -13.73 -2.14 -7.09
C GLN A 79 -13.78 -0.62 -6.85
N VAL A 80 -14.89 0.05 -7.20
CA VAL A 80 -15.07 1.48 -6.93
C VAL A 80 -15.11 1.75 -5.43
N GLU A 81 -15.92 0.99 -4.71
CA GLU A 81 -16.04 1.04 -3.25
C GLU A 81 -14.68 0.78 -2.57
N LEU A 82 -13.95 -0.23 -3.02
CA LEU A 82 -12.63 -0.58 -2.51
C LEU A 82 -11.61 0.54 -2.75
N ASN A 83 -11.62 1.15 -3.94
CA ASN A 83 -10.73 2.27 -4.26
C ASN A 83 -11.01 3.48 -3.35
N ALA A 84 -12.29 3.80 -3.12
CA ALA A 84 -12.68 4.89 -2.22
C ALA A 84 -12.24 4.61 -0.77
N TYR A 85 -12.35 3.37 -0.32
CA TYR A 85 -11.87 2.98 1.01
C TYR A 85 -10.34 3.01 1.10
N LEU A 86 -9.61 2.57 0.08
CA LEU A 86 -8.15 2.66 0.02
C LEU A 86 -7.66 4.11 0.06
N ASP A 87 -8.37 5.02 -0.62
CA ASP A 87 -8.12 6.45 -0.54
C ASP A 87 -8.27 6.97 0.89
N TYR A 88 -9.42 6.68 1.52
CA TYR A 88 -9.65 7.03 2.93
C TYR A 88 -8.59 6.45 3.86
N TYR A 89 -8.29 5.15 3.73
CA TYR A 89 -7.30 4.44 4.54
C TYR A 89 -5.92 5.12 4.46
N ASN A 90 -5.48 5.49 3.26
CA ASN A 90 -4.14 6.04 3.05
C ASN A 90 -4.03 7.54 3.33
N ARG A 91 -5.11 8.32 3.16
CA ARG A 91 -5.08 9.79 3.26
C ARG A 91 -5.71 10.36 4.52
N ARG A 92 -6.61 9.64 5.18
CA ARG A 92 -7.49 10.22 6.21
C ARG A 92 -7.64 9.37 7.47
N ARG A 93 -7.55 8.03 7.36
CA ARG A 93 -7.73 7.14 8.50
C ARG A 93 -6.58 7.32 9.50
N PRO A 94 -6.83 7.59 10.79
CA PRO A 94 -5.77 7.74 11.78
C PRO A 94 -5.17 6.37 12.19
N HIS A 95 -3.85 6.31 12.31
CA HIS A 95 -3.13 5.11 12.76
C HIS A 95 -2.37 5.39 14.07
N MET A 96 -2.77 4.74 15.16
CA MET A 96 -2.11 4.91 16.46
C MET A 96 -0.63 4.52 16.44
N ALA A 97 -0.27 3.50 15.67
CA ALA A 97 1.13 3.10 15.46
C ALA A 97 1.97 4.18 14.74
N LEU A 98 1.33 5.13 14.06
CA LEU A 98 1.94 6.26 13.36
C LEU A 98 1.73 7.58 14.12
N GLY A 99 1.41 7.52 15.42
CA GLY A 99 1.15 8.71 16.23
C GLY A 99 -0.15 9.44 15.86
N GLY A 100 -1.13 8.72 15.31
CA GLY A 100 -2.42 9.28 14.89
C GLY A 100 -2.46 9.78 13.44
N LEU A 101 -1.33 9.81 12.74
CA LEU A 101 -1.26 10.23 11.34
C LEU A 101 -1.84 9.17 10.39
N ALA A 102 -2.37 9.61 9.25
CA ALA A 102 -2.65 8.74 8.12
C ALA A 102 -1.36 8.26 7.45
N PRO A 103 -1.37 7.12 6.72
CA PRO A 103 -0.16 6.56 6.12
C PRO A 103 0.60 7.52 5.20
N LEU A 104 -0.10 8.27 4.34
CA LEU A 104 0.54 9.23 3.44
C LEU A 104 1.05 10.48 4.14
N GLU A 105 0.37 10.93 5.21
CA GLU A 105 0.87 12.03 6.05
C GLU A 105 2.16 11.62 6.77
N PHE A 106 2.17 10.41 7.34
CA PHE A 106 3.37 9.86 7.96
C PHE A 106 4.51 9.71 6.94
N LEU A 107 4.22 9.24 5.72
CA LEU A 107 5.20 9.14 4.65
C LEU A 107 5.78 10.51 4.24
N ALA A 108 4.93 11.54 4.13
CA ALA A 108 5.39 12.89 3.84
C ALA A 108 6.31 13.40 4.96
N LYS A 109 5.90 13.24 6.23
CA LYS A 109 6.68 13.65 7.40
C LYS A 109 8.07 13.00 7.46
N ILE A 110 8.17 11.69 7.22
CA ILE A 110 9.49 11.01 7.22
C ILE A 110 10.34 11.43 6.03
N ARG A 111 9.74 11.82 4.89
CA ARG A 111 10.46 12.35 3.73
C ARG A 111 10.95 13.76 3.98
N GLU A 112 10.13 14.64 4.53
CA GLU A 112 10.53 16.00 4.88
C GLU A 112 11.67 16.00 5.91
N GLY A 113 11.62 15.09 6.89
CA GLY A 113 12.73 14.86 7.82
C GLY A 113 14.00 14.27 7.16
N SER A 114 13.92 13.86 5.89
CA SER A 114 14.99 13.20 5.12
C SER A 114 15.37 13.92 3.81
N VAL A 115 14.74 15.06 3.47
CA VAL A 115 14.84 15.71 2.15
C VAL A 115 15.39 17.13 2.30
N PRO A 116 16.55 17.44 1.67
CA PRO A 116 17.03 18.82 1.55
C PRO A 116 16.00 19.71 0.82
N GLN A 117 15.85 20.95 1.29
CA GLN A 117 14.82 21.94 0.96
C GLN A 117 14.41 22.08 -0.54
N ALA A 118 15.28 21.72 -1.48
CA ALA A 118 15.06 21.88 -2.92
C ALA A 118 13.93 21.02 -3.52
N VAL A 119 13.59 19.87 -2.92
CA VAL A 119 12.56 18.95 -3.49
C VAL A 119 11.15 19.23 -2.93
N SER A 120 11.04 20.03 -1.86
CA SER A 120 9.77 20.44 -1.27
C SER A 120 8.88 21.21 -2.27
N ASN A 121 9.52 21.99 -3.15
CA ASN A 121 8.83 22.81 -4.14
C ASN A 121 8.07 21.99 -5.19
N VAL A 122 8.56 20.78 -5.53
CA VAL A 122 7.93 19.90 -6.53
C VAL A 122 6.68 19.22 -5.97
N LEU A 123 6.66 18.91 -4.67
CA LEU A 123 5.50 18.32 -4.00
C LEU A 123 4.39 19.35 -3.77
N ALA A 124 4.74 20.59 -3.49
CA ALA A 124 3.78 21.69 -3.42
C ALA A 124 3.05 21.89 -4.77
N GLU A 125 3.76 21.76 -5.89
CA GLU A 125 3.17 21.79 -7.24
C GLU A 125 2.22 20.61 -7.47
N TYR A 126 2.61 19.38 -7.10
CA TYR A 126 1.75 18.20 -7.27
C TYR A 126 0.46 18.25 -6.43
N ILE A 127 0.53 18.77 -5.20
CA ILE A 127 -0.65 18.98 -4.35
C ILE A 127 -1.58 20.04 -4.95
N THR A 128 -1.01 21.11 -5.50
CA THR A 128 -1.78 22.20 -6.15
C THR A 128 -2.43 21.72 -7.46
N LEU A 129 -1.74 20.88 -8.23
CA LEU A 129 -2.21 20.35 -9.52
C LEU A 129 -3.29 19.26 -9.40
N THR A 130 -3.37 18.59 -8.25
CA THR A 130 -4.34 17.51 -8.02
C THR A 130 -5.62 17.97 -7.31
N GLY A 131 -5.77 19.28 -7.05
CA GLY A 131 -7.05 19.91 -6.72
C GLY A 131 -7.67 19.51 -5.37
N THR A 132 -6.88 19.05 -4.41
CA THR A 132 -7.39 18.82 -3.05
C THR A 132 -7.38 20.16 -2.29
N GLN A 133 -8.50 20.87 -2.28
CA GLN A 133 -8.76 22.02 -1.40
C GLN A 133 -9.78 21.61 -0.33
N GLY A 134 -9.47 21.92 0.93
CA GLY A 134 -10.42 22.15 2.03
C GLY A 134 -11.23 20.97 2.54
#